data_AF-A0A0F3RAT3-F1
#
_entry.id   AF-A0A0F3RAT3-F1
#
_cell.length_a   1.000
_cell.length_b   1.000
_cell.length_c   1.000
_cell.angle_alpha   90.00
_cell.angle_beta   90.00
_cell.angle_gamma   90.00
#
_symmetry.space_group_name_H-M   'P 1'
#
loop_
_entity.id
_entity.type
_entity.pdbx_description
1 polymer ?
#
loop_
_entity_poly.entity_id
_entity_poly.type
_entity_poly.pdbx_seq_one_letter_code
_entity_poly.pdbx_strand_id
1 'polypeptide(L)'
;MMEDMFNQNLVDITDTATIYYAKSKLFSIQGKNYEALRRIDDSVNACIENGMKPQDLFLTGSYLIKVDVLNNLKKHQESLSLLEQVYDMNKSSKKEEN
;
A
#
# COMPACT_ATOMS: atom_id res chain seq x y z
N MET A 1 -22.34 -5.36 -7.01
CA MET A 1 -22.21 -6.13 -5.75
C MET A 1 -21.16 -5.54 -4.82
N MET A 2 -19.85 -5.60 -5.12
CA MET A 2 -18.82 -5.03 -4.24
C MET A 2 -18.85 -3.49 -4.16
N GLU A 3 -19.16 -2.82 -5.27
CA GLU A 3 -19.38 -1.36 -5.31
C GLU A 3 -20.65 -0.94 -4.53
N ASP A 4 -21.68 -1.77 -4.54
CA ASP A 4 -22.91 -1.53 -3.75
C ASP A 4 -22.66 -1.69 -2.25
N MET A 5 -21.83 -2.66 -1.85
CA MET A 5 -21.43 -2.84 -0.45
C MET A 5 -20.63 -1.64 0.06
N PHE A 6 -19.76 -1.06 -0.78
CA PHE A 6 -19.04 0.19 -0.50
C PHE A 6 -19.99 1.37 -0.28
N ASN A 7 -21.00 1.51 -1.16
CA ASN A 7 -22.01 2.56 -1.05
C ASN A 7 -22.96 2.41 0.15
N GLN A 8 -22.98 1.23 0.79
CA GLN A 8 -23.85 0.92 1.92
C GLN A 8 -23.12 0.87 3.28
N ASN A 9 -21.83 1.25 3.34
CA ASN A 9 -21.01 1.15 4.56
C ASN A 9 -20.95 -0.27 5.17
N LEU A 10 -21.12 -1.32 4.35
CA LEU A 10 -21.13 -2.72 4.80
C LEU A 10 -19.75 -3.38 4.76
N VAL A 11 -18.71 -2.64 4.37
CA VAL A 11 -17.35 -3.14 4.13
C VAL A 11 -16.50 -2.79 5.35
N ASP A 12 -15.86 -3.79 5.97
CA ASP A 12 -14.87 -3.55 7.02
C ASP A 12 -13.72 -2.70 6.43
N ILE A 13 -13.09 -1.84 7.22
CA ILE A 13 -12.04 -0.96 6.67
C ILE A 13 -10.83 -1.80 6.21
N THR A 14 -10.64 -2.98 6.79
CA THR A 14 -9.70 -4.01 6.31
C THR A 14 -10.04 -4.50 4.89
N ASP A 15 -11.31 -4.69 4.58
CA ASP A 15 -11.78 -5.02 3.24
C ASP A 15 -11.60 -3.83 2.28
N THR A 16 -11.84 -2.61 2.77
CA THR A 16 -11.62 -1.37 2.00
C THR A 16 -10.16 -1.19 1.60
N ALA A 17 -9.23 -1.37 2.56
CA ALA A 17 -7.80 -1.32 2.30
C ALA A 17 -7.37 -2.38 1.27
N THR A 18 -7.94 -3.58 1.37
CA THR A 18 -7.70 -4.70 0.43
C THR A 18 -8.20 -4.38 -0.97
N ILE A 19 -9.38 -3.75 -1.11
CA ILE A 19 -9.92 -3.32 -2.41
C ILE A 19 -9.02 -2.25 -3.03
N TYR A 20 -8.55 -1.27 -2.26
CA TYR A 20 -7.64 -0.24 -2.75
C TYR A 20 -6.29 -0.82 -3.21
N TYR A 21 -5.74 -1.77 -2.44
CA TYR A 21 -4.56 -2.53 -2.82
C TYR A 21 -4.75 -3.24 -4.17
N ALA A 22 -5.86 -3.97 -4.34
CA ALA A 22 -6.17 -4.68 -5.58
C ALA A 22 -6.36 -3.73 -6.78
N LYS A 23 -7.05 -2.61 -6.59
CA LYS A 23 -7.22 -1.57 -7.63
C LYS A 23 -5.88 -0.96 -8.03
N SER A 24 -4.97 -0.74 -7.10
CA SER A 24 -3.63 -0.25 -7.42
C SER A 24 -2.88 -1.19 -8.36
N LYS A 25 -2.87 -2.50 -8.08
CA LYS A 25 -2.24 -3.50 -8.96
C LYS A 25 -2.87 -3.51 -10.35
N LEU A 26 -4.20 -3.49 -10.41
CA LEU A 26 -4.92 -3.45 -11.69
C LEU A 26 -4.54 -2.22 -12.51
N PHE A 27 -4.53 -1.03 -11.89
CA PHE A 27 -4.15 0.20 -12.58
C PHE A 27 -2.68 0.21 -13.01
N SER A 28 -1.78 -0.33 -12.20
CA SER A 28 -0.36 -0.46 -12.55
C SER A 28 -0.17 -1.36 -13.79
N ILE A 29 -0.86 -2.51 -13.84
CA ILE A 29 -0.87 -3.41 -15.02
C ILE A 29 -1.43 -2.72 -16.27
N GLN A 30 -2.41 -1.83 -16.10
CA GLN A 30 -2.98 -1.03 -17.19
C GLN A 30 -2.11 0.18 -17.59
N GLY A 31 -0.97 0.40 -16.95
CA GLY A 31 -0.13 1.59 -17.16
C GLY A 31 -0.70 2.89 -16.59
N LYS A 32 -1.81 2.83 -15.84
CA LYS A 32 -2.48 3.95 -15.18
C LYS A 32 -1.79 4.27 -13.85
N ASN A 33 -0.53 4.66 -13.93
CA ASN A 33 0.35 4.71 -12.77
C ASN A 33 -0.05 5.79 -11.73
N TYR A 34 -0.66 6.89 -12.15
CA TYR A 34 -1.15 7.91 -11.21
C TYR A 34 -2.37 7.43 -10.42
N GLU A 35 -3.29 6.73 -11.07
CA GLU A 35 -4.43 6.09 -10.42
C GLU A 35 -3.97 4.95 -9.51
N ALA A 36 -2.97 4.18 -9.94
CA ALA A 36 -2.34 3.16 -9.11
C ALA A 36 -1.73 3.76 -7.85
N LEU A 37 -1.02 4.88 -7.97
CA LEU A 37 -0.40 5.59 -6.85
C LEU A 37 -1.46 6.07 -5.86
N ARG A 38 -2.52 6.70 -6.36
CA ARG A 38 -3.63 7.15 -5.51
C ARG A 38 -4.24 6.01 -4.71
N ARG A 39 -4.49 4.85 -5.36
CA ARG A 39 -5.12 3.72 -4.68
C ARG A 39 -4.19 3.01 -3.69
N ILE A 40 -2.89 2.94 -3.93
CA ILE A 40 -2.00 2.36 -2.93
C ILE A 40 -1.85 3.27 -1.72
N ASP A 41 -1.89 4.59 -1.92
CA ASP A 41 -1.94 5.56 -0.81
C ASP A 41 -3.24 5.41 -0.01
N ASP A 42 -4.40 5.31 -0.67
CA ASP A 42 -5.68 5.07 0.02
C ASP A 42 -5.66 3.77 0.83
N SER A 43 -5.04 2.71 0.31
CA SER A 43 -4.89 1.42 1.02
C SER A 43 -4.06 1.56 2.30
N VAL A 44 -2.89 2.21 2.21
CA VAL A 44 -2.01 2.44 3.35
C VAL A 44 -2.68 3.34 4.39
N ASN A 45 -3.33 4.42 3.95
CA ASN A 45 -4.02 5.36 4.84
C ASN A 45 -5.17 4.66 5.59
N ALA A 46 -5.98 3.85 4.90
CA ALA A 46 -7.06 3.09 5.52
C ALA A 46 -6.54 2.16 6.63
N CYS A 47 -5.40 1.50 6.42
CA CYS A 47 -4.75 0.69 7.46
C CYS A 47 -4.29 1.53 8.66
N ILE A 48 -3.62 2.66 8.40
CA ILE A 48 -3.09 3.55 9.46
C ILE A 48 -4.22 4.18 10.28
N GLU A 49 -5.29 4.63 9.62
CA GLU A 49 -6.48 5.19 10.27
C GLU A 49 -7.17 4.18 11.20
N ASN A 50 -6.93 2.87 11.00
CA ASN A 50 -7.42 1.79 11.87
C ASN A 50 -6.42 1.33 12.91
N GLY A 51 -5.39 2.12 13.17
CA GLY A 51 -4.47 1.91 14.29
C GLY A 51 -3.20 1.12 13.93
N MET A 52 -2.98 0.78 12.65
CA MET A 52 -1.67 0.32 12.23
C MET A 52 -0.65 1.45 12.29
N LYS A 53 0.57 1.13 12.70
CA LYS A 53 1.69 2.06 12.61
C LYS A 53 2.28 2.01 11.20
N PRO A 54 2.81 3.12 10.66
CA PRO A 54 3.45 3.12 9.35
C PRO A 54 4.62 2.14 9.22
N GLN A 55 5.20 1.69 10.33
CA GLN A 55 6.32 0.75 10.39
C GLN A 55 5.88 -0.72 10.58
N ASP A 56 4.59 -1.00 10.69
CA ASP A 56 4.10 -2.36 10.87
C ASP A 56 4.41 -3.21 9.63
N LEU A 57 4.94 -4.41 9.84
CA LEU A 57 5.35 -5.33 8.77
C LEU A 57 4.22 -5.68 7.81
N PHE A 58 2.97 -5.63 8.27
CA PHE A 58 1.77 -5.82 7.45
C PHE A 58 1.76 -4.90 6.21
N LEU A 59 2.26 -3.67 6.34
CA LEU A 59 2.28 -2.68 5.24
C LEU A 59 3.37 -2.93 4.18
N THR A 60 4.28 -3.89 4.41
CA THR A 60 5.39 -4.20 3.49
C THR A 60 4.89 -4.44 2.07
N GLY A 61 3.82 -5.24 1.90
CA GLY A 61 3.27 -5.53 0.58
C GLY A 61 2.72 -4.29 -0.13
N SER A 62 2.07 -3.38 0.60
CA SER A 62 1.54 -2.14 0.05
C SER A 62 2.66 -1.17 -0.35
N TYR A 63 3.71 -1.06 0.47
CA TYR A 63 4.86 -0.23 0.14
C TYR A 63 5.65 -0.74 -1.06
N LEU A 64 5.81 -2.05 -1.22
CA LEU A 64 6.48 -2.61 -2.41
C LEU A 64 5.71 -2.31 -3.70
N ILE A 65 4.38 -2.35 -3.69
CA ILE A 65 3.59 -1.88 -4.85
C ILE A 65 3.81 -0.41 -5.11
N LYS A 66 3.82 0.42 -4.05
CA LYS A 66 4.06 1.86 -4.19
C LYS A 66 5.45 2.13 -4.78
N VAL A 67 6.48 1.37 -4.39
CA VAL A 67 7.82 1.38 -5.01
C VAL A 67 7.74 1.11 -6.51
N ASP A 68 7.06 0.04 -6.93
CA ASP A 68 6.92 -0.29 -8.35
C ASP A 68 6.20 0.82 -9.14
N VAL A 69 5.11 1.35 -8.57
CA VAL A 69 4.35 2.45 -9.18
C VAL A 69 5.19 3.73 -9.30
N LEU A 70 5.96 4.08 -8.27
CA LEU A 70 6.87 5.23 -8.29
C LEU A 70 7.95 5.06 -9.36
N ASN A 71 8.50 3.86 -9.52
CA ASN A 71 9.45 3.56 -10.60
C ASN A 71 8.83 3.72 -11.98
N ASN A 72 7.60 3.23 -12.19
CA ASN A 72 6.88 3.43 -13.45
C ASN A 72 6.61 4.91 -13.75
N LEU A 73 6.47 5.74 -12.71
CA LEU A 73 6.34 7.21 -12.81
C LEU A 73 7.69 7.94 -12.93
N LYS A 74 8.82 7.23 -12.99
CA LYS A 74 10.18 7.79 -13.00
C LYS A 74 10.52 8.61 -11.75
N LYS A 75 9.81 8.38 -10.64
CA LYS A 75 10.05 9.01 -9.33
C LYS A 75 11.08 8.21 -8.53
N HIS A 76 12.26 8.03 -9.10
CA HIS A 76 13.27 7.09 -8.57
C HIS A 76 13.76 7.46 -7.17
N GLN A 77 13.87 8.75 -6.84
CA GLN A 77 14.30 9.17 -5.50
C GLN A 77 13.26 8.84 -4.43
N GLU A 78 11.97 9.08 -4.70
CA GLU A 78 10.87 8.71 -3.80
C GLU A 78 10.79 7.19 -3.65
N SER A 79 10.97 6.45 -4.75
CA SER A 79 11.00 4.99 -4.75
C SER A 79 12.15 4.44 -3.89
N LEU A 80 13.35 5.01 -4.01
CA LEU A 80 14.52 4.56 -3.25
C LEU A 80 14.32 4.80 -1.76
N SER A 81 13.87 5.99 -1.37
CA SER A 81 13.61 6.34 0.03
C SER A 81 12.57 5.41 0.67
N LEU A 82 11.51 5.06 -0.08
CA LEU A 82 10.51 4.11 0.40
C LEU A 82 11.06 2.68 0.50
N LEU A 83 11.90 2.25 -0.44
CA LEU A 83 12.53 0.93 -0.39
C LEU A 83 13.48 0.79 0.80
N GLU A 84 14.24 1.84 1.11
CA GLU A 84 15.10 1.92 2.31
C GLU A 84 14.26 1.79 3.60
N GLN A 85 13.13 2.49 3.67
CA GLN A 85 12.18 2.34 4.78
C GLN A 85 11.69 0.90 4.94
N VAL A 86 11.27 0.26 3.84
CA VAL A 86 10.82 -1.14 3.84
C VAL A 86 11.93 -2.08 4.31
N TYR A 87 13.17 -1.84 3.89
CA TYR A 87 14.32 -2.61 4.32
C TYR A 87 14.54 -2.48 5.84
N ASP A 88 14.51 -1.27 6.38
CA ASP A 88 14.72 -1.03 7.81
C ASP A 88 13.60 -1.61 8.69
N MET A 89 12.34 -1.58 8.22
CA MET A 89 11.22 -2.26 8.87
C MET A 89 11.50 -3.76 9.04
N ASN A 90 11.92 -4.42 7.96
CA ASN A 90 12.17 -5.86 7.94
C ASN A 90 13.48 -6.25 8.65
N LYS A 91 14.47 -5.36 8.69
CA LYS A 91 15.73 -5.57 9.41
C LYS A 91 15.55 -5.52 10.92
N SER A 92 14.72 -4.60 11.41
CA SER A 92 14.49 -4.41 12.85
C SER A 92 13.76 -5.60 13.47
N SER A 93 12.79 -6.18 12.75
CA SER A 93 12.09 -7.40 13.16
C SER A 93 13.03 -8.59 13.39
N LYS A 94 14.08 -8.76 12.58
CA LYS A 94 15.05 -9.86 12.73
C LYS A 94 15.94 -9.75 13.97
N LYS A 95 16.00 -8.59 14.62
CA LYS A 95 16.82 -8.41 15.84
C LYS A 95 16.09 -8.83 17.11
N GLU A 96 14.76 -8.91 17.10
CA GLU A 96 13.96 -9.28 18.27
C GLU A 96 13.81 -10.80 18.44
N GLU A 97 14.25 -11.61 17.46
CA GLU A 97 14.20 -13.08 17.50
C GLU A 97 15.47 -13.76 18.08
N ASN A 98 16.40 -13.01 18.68
CA ASN A 98 17.62 -13.54 19.31
C ASN A 98 17.69 -13.30 20.82
#